data_AF-A0A495BIP7-F1
#
_entry.id   AF-A0A495BIP7-F1
#
_cell.length_a   1.000
_cell.length_b   1.000
_cell.length_c   1.000
_cell.angle_alpha   90.00
_cell.angle_beta   90.00
_cell.angle_gamma   90.00
#
_symmetry.space_group_name_H-M   'P 1'
#
loop_
_entity.id
_entity.type
_entity.pdbx_description
1 polymer ?
#
loop_
_entity_poly.entity_id
_entity_poly.type
_entity_poly.pdbx_seq_one_letter_code
_entity_poly.pdbx_strand_id
1 'polypeptide(L)'
;MANTTKATPEKLAQFLQVLADTANVSAAAKKIRIDRSHMYRLRAEDEEFAAAWDEAVKLGTAALEDEAVRRAKEGTLKPVFYQGVKVGTIREYSDTLLIFLLKARDPDKYADRVKKELSGPGGGPVGHSIEVIFGDED
;
A
#
# COMPACT_ATOMS: atom_id res chain seq x y z
N MET A 1 5.18 -8.00 -30.63
CA MET A 1 4.26 -9.02 -30.07
C MET A 1 4.87 -9.52 -28.77
N ALA A 2 4.18 -9.38 -27.64
CA ALA A 2 4.71 -9.79 -26.34
C ALA A 2 4.72 -11.32 -26.28
N ASN A 3 5.91 -11.89 -26.06
CA ASN A 3 6.11 -13.31 -25.89
C ASN A 3 5.40 -13.74 -24.59
N THR A 4 4.13 -14.17 -24.70
CA THR A 4 3.29 -14.46 -23.54
C THR A 4 3.76 -15.78 -22.94
N THR A 5 4.70 -15.67 -22.00
CA THR A 5 5.25 -16.82 -21.28
C THR A 5 4.13 -17.41 -20.42
N LYS A 6 3.95 -18.74 -20.43
CA LYS A 6 2.91 -19.40 -19.64
C LYS A 6 3.17 -19.21 -18.13
N ALA A 7 2.09 -19.11 -17.35
CA ALA A 7 2.13 -19.10 -15.90
C ALA A 7 2.39 -20.51 -15.35
N THR A 8 3.64 -20.95 -15.41
CA THR A 8 4.06 -22.24 -14.82
C THR A 8 4.15 -22.13 -13.29
N PRO A 9 4.06 -23.24 -12.55
CA PRO A 9 4.23 -23.22 -11.08
C PRO A 9 5.52 -22.52 -10.62
N GLU A 10 6.63 -22.74 -11.33
CA GLU A 10 7.90 -22.05 -11.05
C GLU A 10 7.81 -20.52 -11.22
N LYS A 11 7.09 -20.06 -12.25
CA LYS A 11 6.86 -18.63 -12.48
C LYS A 11 5.95 -18.03 -11.42
N LEU A 12 4.93 -18.77 -10.96
CA LEU A 12 4.06 -18.34 -9.87
C LEU A 12 4.84 -18.25 -8.55
N ALA A 13 5.72 -19.21 -8.26
CA ALA A 13 6.61 -19.14 -7.10
C ALA A 13 7.54 -17.91 -7.16
N GLN A 14 8.17 -17.66 -8.31
CA GLN A 14 9.01 -16.46 -8.50
C GLN A 14 8.21 -15.15 -8.38
N PHE A 15 6.96 -15.15 -8.83
CA PHE A 15 6.06 -14.02 -8.68
C PHE A 15 5.80 -13.71 -7.21
N LEU A 16 5.38 -14.73 -6.44
CA LEU A 16 5.06 -14.62 -5.03
C LEU A 16 6.28 -14.19 -4.22
N GLN A 17 7.47 -14.71 -4.53
CA GLN A 17 8.70 -14.28 -3.87
C GLN A 17 8.97 -12.79 -4.08
N VAL A 18 8.92 -12.29 -5.32
CA VAL A 18 9.16 -10.85 -5.57
C VAL A 18 8.07 -9.99 -4.94
N LEU A 19 6.84 -10.48 -4.90
CA LEU A 19 5.75 -9.78 -4.22
C LEU A 19 6.00 -9.71 -2.70
N ALA A 20 6.48 -10.80 -2.09
CA ALA A 20 6.87 -10.86 -0.69
C ALA A 20 8.06 -9.96 -0.33
N ASP A 21 8.96 -9.72 -1.27
CA ASP A 21 10.11 -8.85 -1.03
C ASP A 21 9.80 -7.36 -1.23
N THR A 22 8.78 -7.01 -2.01
CA THR A 22 8.61 -5.63 -2.53
C THR A 22 7.21 -5.05 -2.40
N ALA A 23 6.20 -5.87 -2.11
CA ALA A 23 4.77 -5.54 -2.25
C ALA A 23 4.39 -4.92 -3.62
N ASN A 24 5.20 -5.13 -4.66
CA ASN A 24 5.01 -4.50 -5.97
C ASN A 24 4.63 -5.51 -7.04
N VAL A 25 3.32 -5.63 -7.25
CA VAL A 25 2.72 -6.52 -8.24
C VAL A 25 3.25 -6.25 -9.66
N SER A 26 3.44 -4.99 -10.04
CA SER A 26 3.95 -4.63 -11.37
C SER A 26 5.40 -5.09 -11.56
N ALA A 27 6.23 -4.97 -10.51
CA ALA A 27 7.61 -5.46 -10.53
C ALA A 27 7.67 -6.99 -10.57
N ALA A 28 6.85 -7.67 -9.77
CA ALA A 28 6.73 -9.12 -9.76
C ALA A 28 6.29 -9.67 -11.12
N ALA A 29 5.25 -9.08 -11.73
CA ALA A 29 4.75 -9.46 -13.06
C ALA A 29 5.83 -9.25 -14.15
N LYS A 30 6.54 -8.11 -14.10
CA LYS A 30 7.65 -7.82 -15.01
C LYS A 30 8.80 -8.82 -14.86
N LYS A 31 9.14 -9.23 -13.63
CA LYS A 31 10.20 -10.21 -13.36
C LYS A 31 9.92 -11.52 -14.06
N ILE A 32 8.68 -12.01 -13.99
CA ILE A 32 8.31 -13.30 -14.57
C ILE A 32 7.98 -13.20 -16.07
N ARG A 33 7.83 -11.98 -16.60
CA ARG A 33 7.43 -11.65 -17.99
C ARG A 33 6.00 -12.09 -18.32
N ILE A 34 5.09 -11.90 -17.37
CA ILE A 34 3.66 -12.13 -17.56
C ILE A 34 2.94 -10.82 -17.31
N ASP A 35 1.87 -10.58 -18.07
CA ASP A 35 1.06 -9.38 -17.89
C ASP A 35 0.38 -9.37 -16.52
N ARG A 36 0.34 -8.20 -15.88
CA ARG A 36 -0.24 -8.04 -14.55
C ARG A 36 -1.73 -8.38 -14.53
N SER A 37 -2.49 -8.10 -15.59
CA SER A 37 -3.92 -8.43 -15.67
C SER A 37 -4.14 -9.94 -15.66
N HIS A 38 -3.26 -10.71 -16.30
CA HIS A 38 -3.30 -12.17 -16.24
C HIS A 38 -3.10 -12.66 -14.80
N MET A 39 -2.16 -12.07 -14.05
CA MET A 39 -1.92 -12.44 -12.66
C MET A 39 -3.13 -12.18 -11.75
N TYR A 40 -3.85 -11.07 -11.97
CA TYR A 40 -5.10 -10.80 -11.25
C TYR A 40 -6.23 -11.76 -11.64
N ARG A 41 -6.33 -12.12 -12.92
CA ARG A 41 -7.31 -13.11 -13.38
C ARG A 41 -7.04 -14.47 -12.74
N LEU A 42 -5.78 -14.92 -12.70
CA LEU A 42 -5.40 -16.15 -12.03
C LEU A 42 -5.75 -16.11 -10.54
N ARG A 43 -5.47 -14.98 -9.86
CA ARG A 43 -5.88 -14.77 -8.46
C ARG A 43 -7.40 -14.89 -8.25
N ALA A 44 -8.22 -14.52 -9.22
CA ALA A 44 -9.67 -14.65 -9.12
C ALA A 44 -10.18 -16.06 -9.39
N GLU A 45 -9.42 -16.87 -10.15
CA GLU A 45 -9.80 -18.22 -10.59
C GLU A 45 -9.23 -19.33 -9.68
N ASP A 46 -8.16 -19.05 -8.93
CA ASP A 46 -7.41 -20.00 -8.12
C ASP A 46 -7.30 -19.51 -6.66
N GLU A 47 -8.07 -20.15 -5.77
CA GLU A 47 -8.12 -19.81 -4.34
C GLU A 47 -6.79 -20.06 -3.61
N GLU A 48 -6.04 -21.09 -4.01
CA GLU A 48 -4.74 -21.41 -3.39
C GLU A 48 -3.72 -20.33 -3.77
N PHE A 49 -3.68 -19.96 -5.04
CA PHE A 49 -2.84 -18.85 -5.51
C PHE A 49 -3.25 -17.52 -4.87
N ALA A 50 -4.54 -17.28 -4.66
CA ALA A 50 -5.03 -16.09 -3.97
C ALA A 50 -4.56 -16.02 -2.51
N ALA A 51 -4.66 -17.12 -1.78
CA ALA A 51 -4.18 -17.19 -0.40
C ALA A 51 -2.66 -16.95 -0.33
N ALA A 52 -1.89 -17.59 -1.22
CA ALA A 52 -0.45 -17.39 -1.30
C ALA A 52 -0.06 -15.95 -1.68
N TRP A 53 -0.84 -15.32 -2.56
CA TRP A 53 -0.69 -13.91 -2.91
C TRP A 53 -0.91 -13.00 -1.72
N ASP A 54 -1.98 -13.21 -0.97
CA ASP A 54 -2.29 -12.37 0.19
C ASP A 54 -1.23 -12.50 1.27
N GLU A 55 -0.67 -13.69 1.47
CA GLU A 55 0.46 -13.89 2.37
C GLU A 55 1.72 -13.17 1.87
N ALA A 56 2.04 -13.27 0.58
CA ALA A 56 3.14 -12.51 -0.02
C ALA A 56 2.94 -10.99 0.13
N VAL A 57 1.73 -10.47 -0.03
CA VAL A 57 1.46 -9.03 0.18
C VAL A 57 1.74 -8.64 1.63
N LYS A 58 1.31 -9.42 2.63
CA LYS A 58 1.58 -9.14 4.04
C LYS A 58 3.08 -9.08 4.33
N LEU A 59 3.85 -10.06 3.83
CA LEU A 59 5.31 -10.07 3.98
C LEU A 59 5.95 -8.85 3.31
N GLY A 60 5.51 -8.51 2.10
CA GLY A 60 5.99 -7.33 1.38
C GLY A 60 5.66 -6.03 2.10
N THR A 61 4.49 -5.93 2.72
CA THR A 61 4.13 -4.77 3.55
C THR A 61 5.03 -4.67 4.77
N ALA A 62 5.31 -5.77 5.47
CA ALA A 62 6.25 -5.77 6.59
C ALA A 62 7.65 -5.31 6.16
N ALA A 63 8.15 -5.78 5.01
CA ALA A 63 9.44 -5.33 4.47
C ALA A 63 9.46 -3.83 4.13
N LEU A 64 8.35 -3.27 3.63
CA LEU A 64 8.22 -1.83 3.40
C LEU A 64 8.20 -1.03 4.72
N GLU A 65 7.56 -1.56 5.77
CA GLU A 65 7.57 -0.95 7.09
C GLU A 65 8.98 -0.91 7.69
N ASP A 66 9.75 -2.00 7.56
CA ASP A 66 11.13 -2.05 8.00
C ASP A 66 12.01 -1.02 7.27
N GLU A 67 11.87 -0.90 5.95
CA GLU A 67 12.60 0.13 5.18
C GLU A 67 12.15 1.54 5.55
N ALA A 68 10.86 1.75 5.86
CA ALA A 68 10.37 3.04 6.36
C ALA A 68 11.01 3.39 7.71
N VAL A 69 11.09 2.43 8.64
CA VAL A 69 11.76 2.60 9.94
C VAL A 69 13.24 2.92 9.74
N ARG A 70 13.94 2.19 8.86
CA ARG A 70 15.35 2.43 8.54
C ARG A 70 15.56 3.84 7.98
N ARG A 71 14.76 4.28 7.01
CA ARG A 71 14.85 5.63 6.44
C ARG A 71 14.54 6.73 7.46
N ALA A 72 13.55 6.51 8.32
CA ALA A 72 13.18 7.47 9.35
C ALA A 72 14.27 7.61 10.41
N LYS A 73 14.83 6.49 10.89
CA LYS A 73 15.76 6.47 12.03
C LYS A 73 17.23 6.61 11.64
N GLU A 74 17.64 6.00 10.53
CA GLU A 74 19.05 5.94 10.10
C GLU A 74 19.34 6.90 8.94
N GLY A 75 18.30 7.34 8.23
CA GLY A 75 18.41 8.22 7.08
C GLY A 75 18.88 7.52 5.80
N THR A 76 19.12 8.33 4.78
CA THR A 76 19.69 7.93 3.48
C THR A 76 20.81 8.87 3.10
N LEU A 77 21.84 8.36 2.44
CA LEU A 77 22.93 9.19 1.94
C LEU A 77 22.53 9.81 0.60
N LYS A 78 22.45 11.15 0.56
CA LYS A 78 22.25 11.92 -0.66
C LYS A 78 23.57 12.52 -1.13
N PRO A 79 23.93 12.38 -2.42
CA PRO A 79 25.12 13.04 -2.96
C PRO A 79 24.93 14.56 -2.99
N VAL A 80 26.00 15.30 -2.67
CA VAL A 80 26.06 16.75 -2.79
C VAL A 80 26.90 17.10 -4.01
N PHE A 81 26.35 17.94 -4.89
CA PHE A 81 27.03 18.40 -6.11
C PHE A 81 27.29 19.90 -6.04
N TYR A 82 28.47 20.31 -6.49
CA TYR A 82 28.84 21.70 -6.70
C TYR A 82 29.48 21.83 -8.08
N GLN A 83 28.97 22.73 -8.92
CA GLN A 83 29.40 22.90 -10.31
C GLN A 83 29.43 21.58 -11.12
N GLY A 84 28.43 20.71 -10.92
CA GLY A 84 28.33 19.43 -11.63
C GLY A 84 29.24 18.31 -11.09
N VAL A 85 30.11 18.60 -10.12
CA VAL A 85 31.01 17.62 -9.50
C VAL A 85 30.45 17.17 -8.16
N LYS A 86 30.45 15.86 -7.90
CA LYS A 86 30.08 15.33 -6.57
C LYS A 86 31.17 15.71 -5.57
N VAL A 87 30.82 16.56 -4.61
CA VAL A 87 31.74 17.08 -3.59
C VAL A 87 31.55 16.43 -2.22
N GLY A 88 30.51 15.60 -2.04
CA GLY A 88 30.29 14.89 -0.79
C GLY A 88 28.99 14.12 -0.73
N THR A 89 28.59 13.77 0.49
CA THR A 89 27.29 13.18 0.80
C THR A 89 26.75 13.77 2.08
N ILE A 90 25.45 14.05 2.11
CA ILE A 90 24.72 14.37 3.34
C ILE A 90 23.85 13.17 3.72
N ARG A 91 23.58 13.02 5.01
CA ARG A 91 22.59 12.06 5.49
C ARG A 91 21.27 12.79 5.70
N GLU A 92 20.23 12.35 5.02
CA GLU A 92 18.89 12.90 5.13
C GLU A 92 17.97 11.88 5.80
N TYR A 93 17.31 12.32 6.87
CA TYR A 93 16.29 11.56 7.59
C TYR A 93 14.90 11.91 7.04
N SER A 94 13.95 11.00 7.18
CA SER A 94 12.57 11.25 6.72
C SER A 94 11.63 11.45 7.90
N ASP A 95 11.42 12.71 8.29
CA ASP A 95 10.48 13.07 9.35
C ASP A 95 9.04 12.70 8.98
N THR A 96 8.67 12.75 7.69
CA THR A 96 7.36 12.30 7.21
C THR A 96 7.15 10.81 7.48
N LEU A 97 8.14 9.96 7.20
CA LEU A 97 8.05 8.53 7.52
C LEU A 97 8.05 8.29 9.02
N LEU A 98 8.82 9.08 9.79
CA LEU A 98 8.80 9.01 11.25
C LEU A 98 7.40 9.31 11.81
N ILE A 99 6.79 10.41 11.37
CA ILE A 99 5.43 10.81 11.76
C ILE A 99 4.41 9.75 11.35
N PHE A 100 4.52 9.22 10.12
CA PHE A 100 3.62 8.17 9.64
C PHE A 100 3.68 6.91 10.52
N LEU A 101 4.90 6.47 10.88
CA LEU A 101 5.11 5.33 11.78
C LEU A 101 4.57 5.58 13.19
N LEU A 102 4.72 6.80 13.73
CA LEU A 102 4.16 7.16 15.04
C LEU A 102 2.62 7.14 15.02
N LYS A 103 2.00 7.71 13.98
CA LYS A 103 0.54 7.67 13.77
C LYS A 103 0.01 6.25 13.67
N ALA A 104 0.72 5.36 12.97
CA ALA A 104 0.32 3.97 12.83
C ALA A 104 0.42 3.18 14.15
N ARG A 105 1.43 3.46 14.98
CA ARG A 105 1.72 2.69 16.21
C ARG A 105 0.97 3.15 17.45
N ASP A 106 0.65 4.45 17.53
CA ASP A 106 -0.09 5.04 18.64
C ASP A 106 -1.06 6.11 18.10
N PRO A 107 -2.14 5.68 17.42
CA PRO A 107 -3.09 6.59 16.79
C PRO A 107 -3.82 7.47 17.80
N ASP A 108 -4.10 6.98 19.01
CA ASP A 108 -4.80 7.76 20.05
C ASP A 108 -4.04 9.06 20.41
N LYS A 109 -2.71 8.98 20.36
CA LYS A 109 -1.82 10.09 20.65
C LYS A 109 -1.47 10.93 19.42
N TYR A 110 -1.20 10.31 18.27
CA TYR A 110 -0.59 11.00 17.13
C TYR A 110 -1.51 11.17 15.92
N ALA A 111 -2.67 10.51 15.84
CA ALA A 111 -3.58 10.66 14.70
C ALA A 111 -4.11 12.09 14.59
N ASP A 112 -4.40 12.51 13.35
CA ASP A 112 -4.96 13.84 13.10
C ASP A 112 -6.38 13.91 13.65
N ARG A 113 -6.61 14.80 14.63
CA ARG A 113 -7.94 15.05 15.19
C ARG A 113 -8.65 16.08 14.33
N VAL A 114 -9.67 15.64 13.60
CA VAL A 114 -10.56 16.53 12.86
C VAL A 114 -11.75 16.87 13.74
N LYS A 115 -11.86 18.15 14.15
CA LYS A 115 -13.10 18.65 14.76
C LYS A 115 -14.08 18.98 13.63
N LYS A 116 -15.04 18.08 13.39
CA LYS A 116 -16.08 18.28 12.37
C LYS A 116 -17.38 18.73 13.04
N GLU A 117 -17.80 19.95 12.75
CA GLU A 117 -19.13 20.44 13.07
C GLU A 117 -20.06 20.06 11.91
N LEU A 118 -21.12 19.30 12.19
CA LEU A 118 -22.12 18.93 11.19
C LEU A 118 -23.32 19.87 11.32
N SER A 119 -23.58 20.64 10.27
CA SER A 119 -24.75 21.52 10.16
C SER A 119 -25.43 21.35 8.80
N GLY A 120 -26.73 21.62 8.77
CA GLY A 120 -27.54 21.70 7.57
C GLY A 120 -27.30 23.00 6.80
N PRO A 121 -28.04 23.22 5.70
CA PRO A 121 -27.89 24.40 4.85
C PRO A 121 -27.92 25.71 5.65
N GLY A 122 -26.96 26.59 5.40
CA GLY A 122 -26.85 27.87 6.12
C GLY A 122 -26.48 27.76 7.60
N GLY A 123 -25.96 26.62 8.07
CA GLY A 123 -25.66 26.40 9.49
C GLY A 123 -26.86 25.95 10.32
N GLY A 124 -27.99 25.62 9.67
CA GLY A 124 -29.20 25.15 10.33
C GLY A 124 -29.11 23.70 10.82
N PRO A 125 -30.19 23.16 11.41
CA PRO A 125 -30.25 21.74 11.81
C PRO A 125 -30.03 20.80 10.63
N VAL A 126 -29.40 19.65 10.88
CA VAL A 126 -29.30 18.57 9.90
C VAL A 126 -30.71 17.99 9.70
N GLY A 127 -31.24 18.10 8.49
CA GLY A 127 -32.55 17.54 8.14
C GLY A 127 -32.49 16.01 8.07
N HIS A 128 -33.53 15.36 8.57
CA HIS A 128 -33.72 13.91 8.45
C HIS A 128 -35.18 13.61 8.13
N SER A 129 -35.43 12.69 7.19
CA SER A 129 -36.76 12.20 6.82
C SER A 129 -36.85 10.71 7.15
N ILE A 130 -37.85 10.33 7.93
CA ILE A 130 -38.16 8.93 8.24
C ILE A 130 -39.42 8.56 7.44
N GLU A 131 -39.31 7.59 6.55
CA GLU A 131 -40.47 6.90 6.00
C GLU A 131 -40.74 5.65 6.84
N VAL A 132 -41.94 5.58 7.41
CA VAL A 132 -42.42 4.40 8.15
C VAL A 132 -43.32 3.61 7.22
N ILE A 133 -42.88 2.40 6.85
CA ILE A 133 -43.70 1.45 6.09
C ILE A 133 -44.37 0.52 7.11
N PHE A 134 -45.69 0.61 7.22
CA PHE A 134 -46.47 -0.37 7.97
C PHE A 134 -46.70 -1.59 7.06
N GLY A 135 -46.29 -2.78 7.52
CA GLY A 135 -46.65 -4.03 6.86
C GLY A 135 -48.10 -4.36 7.19
N ASP A 136 -48.85 -4.83 6.19
CA ASP A 136 -50.21 -5.32 6.40
C ASP A 136 -50.16 -6.55 7.34
N GLU A 137 -50.92 -6.51 8.44
CA GLU A 137 -51.15 -7.68 9.30
C GLU A 137 -52.13 -8.65 8.60
N ASP A 138 -51.85 -9.96 8.74
CA ASP A 138 -52.44 -11.11 8.02
C ASP A 138 -53.98 -11.12 7.86
#